data_AF-A0A662SDP5-F1
#
_entry.id   AF-A0A662SDP5-F1
#
_cell.length_a   1.000
_cell.length_b   1.000
_cell.length_c   1.000
_cell.angle_alpha   90.00
_cell.angle_beta   90.00
_cell.angle_gamma   90.00
#
_symmetry.space_group_name_H-M   'P 1'
#
loop_
_entity.id
_entity.type
_entity.pdbx_description
1 polymer ?
#
loop_
_entity_poly.entity_id
_entity_poly.type
_entity_poly.pdbx_seq_one_letter_code
_entity_poly.pdbx_strand_id
1 'polypeptide(L)'
;MTTISLAEKKWERKMKNAGEKWKKGITGKSDEYAKGLASFLGVASIRPDVVKAYEEGVAEVTPAEFQSAVSGKGKVWARKLKEALT
;
A
#
# COMPACT_ATOMS: atom_id res chain seq x y z
N MET A 1 28.84 -1.74 -0.13
CA MET A 1 28.08 -0.61 -0.71
C MET A 1 26.77 -1.15 -1.27
N THR A 2 25.62 -0.64 -0.83
CA THR A 2 24.31 -1.09 -1.34
C THR A 2 24.08 -0.44 -2.71
N THR A 3 23.93 -1.24 -3.76
CA THR A 3 23.63 -0.74 -5.11
C THR A 3 22.12 -0.67 -5.34
N ILE A 4 21.68 0.16 -6.29
CA ILE A 4 20.26 0.27 -6.65
C ILE A 4 19.68 -1.08 -7.11
N SER A 5 20.48 -1.91 -7.78
CA SER A 5 20.12 -3.28 -8.17
C SER A 5 19.90 -4.20 -6.96
N LEU A 6 20.71 -4.07 -5.90
CA LEU A 6 20.51 -4.82 -4.66
C LEU A 6 19.22 -4.39 -3.94
N ALA A 7 18.89 -3.10 -3.99
CA ALA A 7 17.67 -2.55 -3.41
C ALA A 7 16.41 -3.00 -4.18
N GLU A 8 16.46 -3.04 -5.52
CA GLU A 8 15.41 -3.60 -6.38
C GLU A 8 15.11 -5.07 -6.02
N LYS A 9 16.15 -5.92 -5.97
CA LYS A 9 15.99 -7.34 -5.57
C LYS A 9 15.41 -7.49 -4.16
N LYS A 10 15.75 -6.57 -3.25
CA LYS A 10 15.18 -6.55 -1.89
C LYS A 10 13.71 -6.15 -1.92
N TRP A 11 13.33 -5.20 -2.77
CA TRP A 11 11.94 -4.79 -2.97
C TRP A 11 11.09 -5.96 -3.49
N GLU A 12 11.52 -6.63 -4.54
CA GLU A 12 10.81 -7.79 -5.12
C GLU A 12 10.61 -8.91 -4.09
N ARG A 13 11.66 -9.23 -3.30
CA ARG A 13 11.53 -10.21 -2.22
C ARG A 13 10.51 -9.81 -1.15
N LYS A 14 10.44 -8.53 -0.80
CA LYS A 14 9.46 -8.02 0.17
C LYS A 14 8.04 -8.07 -0.40
N MET A 15 7.90 -7.83 -1.70
CA MET A 15 6.59 -7.79 -2.37
C MET A 15 6.07 -9.16 -2.79
N LYS A 16 6.87 -10.23 -2.70
CA LYS A 16 6.47 -11.59 -3.10
C LYS A 16 5.14 -12.07 -2.50
N ASN A 17 4.83 -11.68 -1.26
CA ASN A 17 3.59 -12.04 -0.56
C ASN A 17 2.82 -10.78 -0.11
N ALA A 18 2.94 -9.68 -0.86
CA ALA A 18 2.32 -8.42 -0.49
C ALA A 18 0.79 -8.49 -0.52
N GLY A 19 0.19 -9.23 -1.46
CA GLY A 19 -1.27 -9.37 -1.59
C GLY A 19 -1.94 -9.86 -0.32
N GLU A 20 -1.56 -11.05 0.15
CA GLU A 20 -2.14 -11.63 1.36
C GLU A 20 -1.84 -10.80 2.61
N LYS A 21 -0.60 -10.30 2.74
CA LYS A 21 -0.19 -9.47 3.88
C LYS A 21 -0.96 -8.17 3.93
N TRP A 22 -1.16 -7.53 2.78
CA TRP A 22 -1.94 -6.31 2.66
C TRP A 22 -3.39 -6.59 3.05
N LYS A 23 -4.07 -7.53 2.39
CA LYS A 23 -5.49 -7.83 2.64
C LYS A 23 -5.72 -8.20 4.12
N LYS A 24 -4.90 -9.08 4.69
CA LYS A 24 -4.99 -9.42 6.12
C LYS A 24 -4.75 -8.22 7.03
N GLY A 25 -3.85 -7.32 6.66
CA GLY A 25 -3.49 -6.15 7.46
C GLY A 25 -4.55 -5.06 7.48
N ILE A 26 -5.42 -5.00 6.47
CA ILE A 26 -6.35 -3.89 6.24
C ILE A 26 -7.83 -4.28 6.29
N THR A 27 -8.19 -5.56 6.12
CA THR A 27 -9.57 -6.04 6.30
C THR A 27 -10.06 -5.78 7.72
N GLY A 28 -11.25 -5.21 7.84
CA GLY A 28 -11.88 -4.88 9.13
C GLY A 28 -11.22 -3.71 9.86
N LYS A 29 -10.34 -2.94 9.20
CA LYS A 29 -9.63 -1.79 9.78
C LYS A 29 -10.12 -0.43 9.29
N SER A 30 -11.40 -0.34 8.95
CA SER A 30 -12.04 0.90 8.50
C SER A 30 -12.00 1.97 9.59
N ASP A 31 -12.13 1.59 10.86
CA ASP A 31 -12.01 2.50 12.01
C ASP A 31 -10.59 3.06 12.19
N GLU A 32 -9.55 2.23 12.09
CA GLU A 32 -8.16 2.69 12.18
C GLU A 32 -7.79 3.58 10.99
N TYR A 33 -8.30 3.25 9.80
CA TYR A 33 -8.17 4.12 8.63
C TYR A 33 -8.80 5.49 8.89
N ALA A 34 -10.05 5.53 9.38
CA ALA A 34 -10.76 6.76 9.69
C ALA A 34 -10.03 7.59 10.76
N LYS A 35 -9.55 6.95 11.85
CA LYS A 35 -8.78 7.61 12.91
C LYS A 35 -7.47 8.18 12.41
N GLY A 36 -6.72 7.41 11.61
CA GLY A 36 -5.47 7.85 11.02
C GLY A 36 -5.67 9.05 10.10
N LEU A 37 -6.70 9.01 9.26
CA LEU A 37 -7.02 10.09 8.34
C LEU A 37 -7.51 11.35 9.08
N ALA A 38 -8.36 11.20 10.11
CA ALA A 38 -8.81 12.31 10.94
C ALA A 38 -7.64 13.01 11.63
N SER A 39 -6.72 12.22 12.22
CA SER A 39 -5.51 12.74 12.86
C SER A 39 -4.59 13.45 11.87
N PHE A 40 -4.41 12.91 10.67
CA PHE A 40 -3.58 13.53 9.64
C PHE A 40 -4.14 14.88 9.16
N LEU A 41 -5.47 14.98 9.04
CA LEU A 41 -6.16 16.19 8.58
C LEU A 41 -6.44 17.20 9.70
N GLY A 42 -6.20 16.84 10.97
CA GLY A 42 -6.53 17.70 12.11
C GLY A 42 -8.04 17.88 12.34
N VAL A 43 -8.86 16.91 11.94
CA VAL A 43 -10.32 16.94 12.11
C VAL A 43 -10.78 15.93 13.14
N ALA A 44 -11.96 16.15 13.74
CA ALA A 44 -12.48 15.27 14.80
C ALA A 44 -12.93 13.89 14.28
N SER A 45 -13.49 13.84 13.07
CA SER A 45 -13.98 12.59 12.47
C SER A 45 -13.99 12.67 10.95
N ILE A 46 -13.96 11.49 10.32
CA ILE A 46 -14.15 11.33 8.87
C ILE A 46 -15.61 11.02 8.60
N ARG A 47 -16.13 11.54 7.49
CA ARG A 47 -17.51 11.30 7.11
C ARG A 47 -17.77 9.80 6.87
N PRO A 48 -18.93 9.26 7.31
CA PRO A 48 -19.22 7.83 7.17
C PRO A 48 -19.20 7.29 5.74
N ASP A 49 -19.58 8.11 4.74
CA ASP A 49 -19.53 7.74 3.31
C ASP A 49 -18.11 7.39 2.86
N VAL A 50 -17.10 8.11 3.34
CA VAL A 50 -15.70 7.89 2.99
C VAL A 50 -15.18 6.60 3.62
N VAL A 51 -15.55 6.32 4.87
CA VAL A 51 -15.18 5.10 5.59
C VAL A 51 -15.81 3.87 4.92
N LYS A 52 -17.08 3.98 4.54
CA LYS A 52 -17.80 2.93 3.80
C LYS A 52 -17.17 2.67 2.44
N ALA A 53 -16.86 3.71 1.67
CA ALA A 53 -16.19 3.56 0.37
C ALA A 53 -14.82 2.89 0.49
N TYR A 54 -14.05 3.20 1.54
CA TYR A 54 -12.81 2.50 1.86
C TYR A 54 -13.06 1.01 2.12
N GLU A 55 -14.02 0.67 2.97
CA GLU A 55 -14.34 -0.72 3.33
C GLU A 55 -14.80 -1.53 2.11
N GLU A 56 -15.67 -0.96 1.28
CA GLU A 56 -16.15 -1.59 0.04
C GLU A 56 -15.00 -1.81 -0.96
N GLY A 57 -14.18 -0.79 -1.20
CA GLY A 57 -13.02 -0.91 -2.09
C GLY A 57 -11.98 -1.91 -1.57
N VAL A 58 -11.79 -1.96 -0.24
CA VAL A 58 -10.99 -2.99 0.40
C VAL A 58 -11.59 -4.36 0.11
N ALA A 59 -12.89 -4.56 0.29
CA ALA A 59 -13.57 -5.84 0.11
C ALA A 59 -13.46 -6.36 -1.33
N GLU A 60 -13.64 -5.49 -2.31
CA GLU A 60 -13.61 -5.79 -3.75
C GLU A 60 -12.25 -6.30 -4.23
N VAL A 61 -11.15 -5.75 -3.73
CA VAL A 61 -9.80 -6.10 -4.21
C VAL A 61 -9.33 -7.42 -3.58
N THR A 62 -9.09 -8.43 -4.40
CA THR A 62 -8.54 -9.72 -3.94
C THR A 62 -7.04 -9.62 -3.65
N PRO A 63 -6.48 -10.53 -2.80
CA PRO A 63 -5.05 -10.64 -2.61
C PRO A 63 -4.28 -10.83 -3.92
N ALA A 64 -4.83 -11.60 -4.87
CA ALA A 64 -4.19 -11.89 -6.15
C ALA A 64 -4.12 -10.65 -7.06
N GLU A 65 -5.19 -9.85 -7.12
CA GLU A 65 -5.22 -8.60 -7.88
C GLU A 65 -4.24 -7.58 -7.30
N PHE A 66 -4.22 -7.42 -5.97
CA PHE A 66 -3.23 -6.56 -5.32
C PHE A 66 -1.80 -7.05 -5.59
N GLN A 67 -1.57 -8.36 -5.48
CA GLN A 67 -0.27 -8.97 -5.75
C GLN A 67 0.16 -8.72 -7.20
N SER A 68 -0.73 -8.89 -8.17
CA SER A 68 -0.49 -8.60 -9.58
C SER A 68 -0.15 -7.11 -9.77
N ALA A 69 -0.88 -6.22 -9.10
CA ALA A 69 -0.66 -4.79 -9.17
C ALA A 69 0.68 -4.32 -8.60
N VAL A 70 1.34 -5.10 -7.73
CA VAL A 70 2.66 -4.75 -7.18
C VAL A 70 3.80 -5.60 -7.73
N SER A 71 3.53 -6.79 -8.27
CA SER A 71 4.59 -7.68 -8.76
C SER A 71 5.37 -7.06 -9.92
N GLY A 72 6.71 -7.20 -9.91
CA GLY A 72 7.57 -6.72 -11.00
C GLY A 72 7.73 -5.21 -11.08
N LYS A 73 7.17 -4.43 -10.14
CA LYS A 73 7.33 -2.97 -10.08
C LYS A 73 8.66 -2.54 -9.46
N GLY A 74 9.57 -3.44 -9.11
CA GLY A 74 10.88 -3.11 -8.56
C GLY A 74 11.72 -2.20 -9.47
N LYS A 75 11.68 -2.43 -10.79
CA LYS A 75 12.34 -1.55 -11.78
C LYS A 75 11.73 -0.16 -11.80
N VAL A 76 10.39 -0.06 -11.74
CA VAL A 76 9.68 1.22 -11.69
C VAL A 76 10.01 1.97 -10.40
N TRP A 77 10.05 1.26 -9.27
CA TRP A 77 10.47 1.80 -7.97
C TRP A 77 11.91 2.33 -8.03
N ALA A 78 12.85 1.55 -8.56
CA ALA A 78 14.26 1.94 -8.67
C ALA A 78 14.44 3.17 -9.55
N ARG A 79 13.77 3.21 -10.71
CA ARG A 79 13.78 4.38 -11.60
C ARG A 79 13.27 5.63 -10.91
N LYS A 80 12.08 5.58 -10.30
CA LYS A 80 11.48 6.72 -9.62
C LYS A 80 12.31 7.20 -8.42
N LEU A 81 12.94 6.28 -7.69
CA LEU A 81 13.84 6.63 -6.59
C LEU A 81 15.06 7.42 -7.10
N LYS A 82 15.64 7.01 -8.24
CA LYS A 82 16.75 7.74 -8.86
C LYS A 82 16.29 9.14 -9.31
N GLU A 83 15.20 9.23 -10.06
CA GLU A 83 14.62 10.50 -10.54
C GLU A 83 14.29 11.48 -9.40
N ALA A 84 13.86 10.99 -8.23
CA ALA A 84 13.53 11.84 -7.10
C ALA A 84 14.76 12.39 -6.34
N LEU A 85 15.95 11.81 -6.57
CA LEU A 85 17.17 12.10 -5.79
C LEU A 85 18.31 12.69 -6.64
N THR A 86 18.13 12.80 -7.95
CA THR A 86 19.10 13.37 -8.90
C THR A 86 18.39 14.30 -9.86
#